data_AF-A0A821DNX9-F1
#
_entry.id   AF-A0A821DNX9-F1
#
_cell.length_a   1.000
_cell.length_b   1.000
_cell.length_c   1.000
_cell.angle_alpha   90.00
_cell.angle_beta   90.00
_cell.angle_gamma   90.00
#
_symmetry.space_group_name_H-M   'P 1'
#
loop_
_entity.id
_entity.type
_entity.pdbx_description
1 polymer ?
#
loop_
_entity_poly.entity_id
_entity_poly.type
_entity_poly.pdbx_seq_one_letter_code
_entity_poly.pdbx_strand_id
1 'polypeptide(L)'
;GLKIVGKRSLSLLPILGWSWFFSESIFLRRIWESDKKVLEHDIQQLLNGYPDNYYFSFLMACEGTRFTEKKRLESMKYAREKNLPELKYHILPRTRGFTMIMQGAKGKILFFPVPGVYNFMLGFSKDSALPTFRTLLKGHACKAQLYIK
;
A
#
# COMPACT_ATOMS: atom_id res chain seq x y z
N GLY A 1 -12.18 -6.82 -7.36
CA GLY A 1 -11.76 -5.43 -7.64
C GLY A 1 -10.50 -5.05 -6.89
N LEU A 2 -9.92 -3.88 -7.20
CA LEU A 2 -8.74 -3.34 -6.50
C LEU A 2 -9.13 -2.74 -5.14
N LYS A 3 -8.41 -3.13 -4.08
CA LYS A 3 -8.57 -2.64 -2.71
C LYS A 3 -7.28 -1.91 -2.31
N ILE A 4 -7.39 -0.67 -1.87
CA ILE A 4 -6.23 0.13 -1.44
C ILE A 4 -6.03 -0.03 0.06
N VAL A 5 -4.78 -0.17 0.51
CA VAL A 5 -4.43 -0.05 1.93
C VAL A 5 -3.73 1.28 2.16
N GLY A 6 -4.50 2.25 2.64
CA GLY A 6 -4.15 3.68 2.61
C GLY A 6 -4.09 4.34 3.98
N LYS A 7 -3.68 5.62 4.01
CA LYS A 7 -3.83 6.48 5.20
C LYS A 7 -5.30 6.87 5.37
N ARG A 8 -5.80 6.91 6.61
CA ARG A 8 -7.16 7.39 6.92
C ARG A 8 -7.46 8.79 6.39
N SER A 9 -6.48 9.69 6.37
CA SER A 9 -6.67 11.02 5.77
C SER A 9 -7.07 10.99 4.30
N LEU A 10 -6.77 9.91 3.56
CA LEU A 10 -7.16 9.78 2.15
C LEU A 10 -8.66 9.53 1.99
N SER A 11 -9.35 8.95 2.96
CA SER A 11 -10.80 8.73 2.89
C SER A 11 -11.59 10.05 2.93
N LEU A 12 -10.97 11.12 3.42
CA LEU A 12 -11.55 12.46 3.51
C LEU A 12 -11.45 13.24 2.20
N LEU A 13 -10.67 12.76 1.22
CA LEU A 13 -10.55 13.44 -0.07
C LEU A 13 -11.84 13.24 -0.88
N PRO A 14 -12.47 14.33 -1.36
CA PRO A 14 -13.65 14.21 -2.20
C PRO A 14 -13.29 13.49 -3.50
N ILE A 15 -14.27 12.78 -4.07
CA ILE A 15 -14.14 11.98 -5.29
C ILE A 15 -13.20 10.79 -5.06
N LEU A 16 -11.88 10.97 -5.04
CA LEU A 16 -10.91 9.86 -4.96
C LEU A 16 -11.01 9.08 -3.65
N GLY A 17 -11.06 9.77 -2.51
CA GLY A 17 -11.14 9.15 -1.20
C GLY A 17 -12.47 8.41 -1.00
N TRP A 18 -13.56 9.03 -1.46
CA TRP A 18 -14.89 8.44 -1.45
C TRP A 18 -14.99 7.23 -2.38
N SER A 19 -14.42 7.30 -3.59
CA SER A 19 -14.36 6.14 -4.49
C SER A 19 -13.68 4.94 -3.82
N TRP A 20 -12.57 5.16 -3.10
CA TRP A 20 -11.92 4.08 -2.34
C TRP A 20 -12.72 3.62 -1.13
N PHE A 21 -13.43 4.54 -0.45
CA PHE A 21 -14.34 4.20 0.64
C PHE A 21 -15.48 3.30 0.17
N PHE A 22 -16.16 3.68 -0.91
CA PHE A 22 -17.21 2.89 -1.53
C PHE A 22 -16.70 1.60 -2.18
N SER A 23 -15.40 1.51 -2.49
CA SER A 23 -14.79 0.26 -2.93
C SER A 23 -14.32 -0.64 -1.78
N GLU A 24 -14.68 -0.34 -0.53
CA GLU A 24 -14.27 -1.05 0.69
C GLU A 24 -12.75 -1.17 0.82
N SER A 25 -12.03 -0.10 0.46
CA SER A 25 -10.59 -0.01 0.72
C SER A 25 -10.30 0.17 2.22
N ILE A 26 -9.14 -0.29 2.65
CA ILE A 26 -8.75 -0.31 4.07
C ILE A 26 -7.99 0.97 4.42
N PHE A 27 -8.44 1.68 5.45
CA PHE A 27 -7.87 2.96 5.86
C PHE A 27 -7.24 2.91 7.25
N LEU A 28 -5.93 3.13 7.32
CA LEU A 28 -5.13 2.97 8.55
C LEU A 28 -4.75 4.32 9.18
N ARG A 29 -4.72 4.40 10.51
CA ARG A 29 -4.27 5.58 11.28
C ARG A 29 -2.75 5.69 11.40
N ARG A 30 -2.00 4.65 11.00
CA ARG A 30 -0.55 4.48 11.17
C ARG A 30 -0.14 4.25 12.63
N ILE A 31 -1.04 3.69 13.44
CA ILE A 31 -0.81 3.29 14.84
C ILE A 31 -1.18 1.81 14.95
N TRP A 32 -0.18 0.97 15.15
CA TRP A 32 -0.33 -0.48 15.01
C TRP A 32 -1.37 -1.08 15.96
N GLU A 33 -1.42 -0.62 17.20
CA GLU A 33 -2.28 -1.12 18.27
C GLU A 33 -3.76 -0.97 17.89
N SER A 34 -4.09 0.17 17.28
CA SER A 34 -5.43 0.47 16.76
C SER A 34 -5.67 -0.26 15.44
N ASP A 35 -4.70 -0.18 14.53
CA ASP A 35 -4.85 -0.59 13.14
C ASP A 35 -4.90 -2.10 12.99
N LYS A 36 -4.34 -2.87 13.93
CA LYS A 36 -4.38 -4.33 13.91
C LYS A 36 -5.83 -4.85 13.89
N LYS A 37 -6.67 -4.36 14.80
CA LYS A 37 -8.08 -4.80 14.91
C LYS A 37 -8.89 -4.43 13.67
N VAL A 38 -8.68 -3.21 13.16
CA VAL A 38 -9.34 -2.73 11.94
C VAL A 38 -8.93 -3.58 10.74
N LEU A 39 -7.63 -3.82 10.57
CA LEU A 39 -7.11 -4.60 9.46
C LEU A 39 -7.62 -6.05 9.50
N GLU A 40 -7.63 -6.68 10.67
CA GLU A 40 -8.17 -8.04 10.84
C GLU A 40 -9.66 -8.12 10.50
N HIS A 41 -10.46 -7.18 11.03
CA HIS A 41 -11.89 -7.12 10.76
C HIS A 41 -12.19 -6.88 9.28
N ASP A 42 -11.58 -5.87 8.66
CA ASP A 42 -11.83 -5.51 7.26
C ASP A 42 -11.39 -6.64 6.32
N ILE A 43 -10.25 -7.30 6.58
CA ILE A 43 -9.82 -8.46 5.81
C ILE A 43 -10.84 -9.59 5.95
N GLN A 44 -11.29 -9.92 7.16
CA GLN A 44 -12.28 -10.99 7.36
C GLN A 44 -13.61 -10.67 6.67
N GLN A 45 -14.08 -9.43 6.75
CA GLN A 45 -15.30 -9.00 6.05
C GLN A 45 -15.14 -9.10 4.53
N LEU A 46 -14.02 -8.64 3.97
CA LEU A 46 -13.75 -8.75 2.54
C LEU A 46 -13.63 -10.20 2.07
N LEU A 47 -12.98 -11.06 2.87
CA LEU A 47 -12.82 -12.46 2.52
C LEU A 47 -14.17 -13.19 2.60
N ASN A 48 -14.99 -12.95 3.62
CA ASN A 48 -16.22 -13.70 3.86
C ASN A 48 -17.46 -13.10 3.18
N GLY A 49 -17.45 -11.82 2.85
CA GLY A 49 -18.59 -11.12 2.25
C GLY A 49 -18.76 -11.34 0.75
N TYR A 50 -17.73 -11.86 0.07
CA TYR A 50 -17.75 -12.09 -1.38
C TYR A 50 -17.86 -13.59 -1.73
N PRO A 51 -18.54 -13.93 -2.85
CA PRO A 51 -18.61 -15.30 -3.36
C PRO A 51 -17.23 -15.87 -3.68
N ASP A 52 -17.08 -17.20 -3.67
CA ASP A 52 -15.79 -17.88 -3.82
C ASP A 52 -15.07 -17.63 -5.16
N ASN A 53 -15.78 -17.18 -6.20
CA ASN A 53 -15.22 -16.84 -7.52
C ASN A 53 -14.91 -15.35 -7.70
N TYR A 54 -14.94 -14.56 -6.61
CA TYR A 54 -14.68 -13.13 -6.68
C TYR A 54 -13.22 -12.81 -6.41
N TYR A 55 -12.56 -12.21 -7.40
CA TYR A 55 -11.15 -11.83 -7.32
C TYR A 55 -11.00 -10.39 -6.81
N PHE A 56 -10.17 -10.20 -5.79
CA PHE A 56 -9.71 -8.89 -5.35
C PHE A 56 -8.19 -8.81 -5.32
N SER A 57 -7.66 -7.61 -5.49
CA SER A 57 -6.23 -7.33 -5.46
C SER A 57 -5.98 -6.26 -4.41
N PHE A 58 -4.99 -6.46 -3.54
CA PHE A 58 -4.57 -5.44 -2.58
C PHE A 58 -3.40 -4.63 -3.14
N LEU A 59 -3.54 -3.30 -3.14
CA LEU A 59 -2.45 -2.39 -3.45
C LEU A 59 -2.02 -1.67 -2.18
N MET A 60 -0.75 -1.86 -1.81
CA MET A 60 -0.17 -1.29 -0.60
C MET A 60 1.27 -0.86 -0.82
N ALA A 61 1.67 0.19 -0.12
CA ALA A 61 3.06 0.65 -0.07
C ALA A 61 3.73 0.12 1.21
N CYS A 62 4.51 -0.95 1.09
CA CYS A 62 5.18 -1.62 2.22
C CYS A 62 6.21 -0.72 2.92
N GLU A 63 6.89 0.19 2.21
CA GLU A 63 7.78 1.18 2.85
C GLU A 63 7.02 2.18 3.73
N GLY A 64 5.73 2.38 3.47
CA GLY A 64 4.84 3.25 4.24
C GLY A 64 5.10 4.75 4.07
N THR A 65 6.04 5.15 3.22
CA THR A 65 6.39 6.55 2.97
C THR A 65 7.03 6.73 1.61
N ARG A 66 7.03 7.95 1.06
CA ARG A 66 7.78 8.26 -0.16
C ARG A 66 9.27 8.32 0.16
N PHE A 67 10.08 7.74 -0.72
CA PHE A 67 11.54 7.78 -0.64
C PHE A 67 12.05 9.22 -0.61
N THR A 68 12.93 9.51 0.36
CA THR A 68 13.74 10.72 0.40
C THR A 68 15.09 10.37 1.01
N GLU A 69 16.16 11.08 0.63
CA GLU A 69 17.52 10.78 1.12
C GLU A 69 17.60 10.85 2.66
N LYS A 70 16.95 11.85 3.26
CA LYS A 70 16.86 11.97 4.72
C LYS A 70 16.26 10.71 5.37
N LYS A 71 15.13 10.21 4.86
CA LYS A 71 14.47 9.02 5.42
C LYS A 71 15.25 7.75 5.14
N ARG A 72 15.99 7.69 4.03
CA ARG A 72 16.92 6.60 3.74
C ARG A 72 18.02 6.55 4.78
N LEU A 73 18.66 7.67 5.11
CA LEU A 73 19.70 7.72 6.15
C LEU A 73 19.15 7.31 7.52
N GLU A 74 17.95 7.76 7.88
CA GLU A 74 17.25 7.31 9.10
C GLU A 74 16.99 5.79 9.07
N SER A 75 16.54 5.26 7.93
CA SER A 75 16.32 3.82 7.74
C SER A 75 17.62 3.02 7.83
N MET A 76 18.75 3.54 7.33
CA MET A 76 20.06 2.88 7.42
C MET A 76 20.56 2.84 8.86
N LYS A 77 20.39 3.93 9.62
CA LYS A 77 20.70 3.96 11.06
C LYS A 77 19.91 2.87 11.80
N TYR A 78 18.60 2.83 11.58
CA TYR A 78 17.74 1.79 12.16
C TYR A 78 18.16 0.38 11.71
N ALA A 79 18.57 0.20 10.45
CA ALA A 79 19.04 -1.08 9.93
C ALA A 79 20.28 -1.56 10.70
N ARG A 80 21.28 -0.69 10.88
CA ARG A 80 22.51 -0.99 11.63
C ARG A 80 22.21 -1.34 13.09
N GLU A 81 21.36 -0.55 13.76
CA GLU A 81 20.98 -0.79 15.15
C GLU A 81 20.27 -2.14 15.36
N LYS A 82 19.53 -2.61 14.34
CA LYS A 82 18.77 -3.86 14.39
C LYS A 82 19.45 -5.02 13.66
N ASN A 83 20.70 -4.87 13.22
CA ASN A 83 21.42 -5.85 12.42
C ASN A 83 20.63 -6.33 11.18
N LEU A 84 19.93 -5.41 10.53
CA LEU A 84 19.20 -5.62 9.28
C LEU A 84 20.04 -5.16 8.08
N PRO A 85 19.79 -5.71 6.87
CA PRO A 85 20.52 -5.30 5.67
C PRO A 85 20.26 -3.83 5.31
N GLU A 86 21.33 -3.10 4.98
CA GLU A 86 21.25 -1.72 4.51
C GLU A 86 20.83 -1.67 3.03
N LEU A 87 19.69 -1.05 2.76
CA LEU A 87 19.15 -0.95 1.40
C LEU A 87 19.63 0.34 0.71
N LYS A 88 20.11 0.20 -0.54
CA LYS A 88 20.65 1.34 -1.32
C LYS A 88 19.55 2.23 -1.91
N TYR A 89 18.50 1.64 -2.49
CA TYR A 89 17.45 2.37 -3.23
C TYR A 89 16.08 2.32 -2.55
N HIS A 90 15.98 1.68 -1.38
CA HIS A 90 14.73 1.40 -0.70
C HIS A 90 14.83 1.81 0.76
N ILE A 91 13.68 2.09 1.36
CA ILE A 91 13.53 2.20 2.81
C ILE A 91 13.16 0.81 3.35
N LEU A 92 13.56 0.49 4.58
CA LEU A 92 13.18 -0.79 5.18
C LEU A 92 11.64 -0.96 5.20
N PRO A 93 11.12 -2.05 4.64
CA PRO A 93 9.68 -2.26 4.53
C PRO A 93 9.04 -2.53 5.90
N ARG A 94 7.82 -2.03 6.08
CA ARG A 94 6.94 -2.34 7.19
C ARG A 94 6.12 -3.58 6.85
N THR A 95 6.57 -4.74 7.31
CA THR A 95 6.02 -6.05 6.90
C THR A 95 4.73 -6.45 7.60
N ARG A 96 4.38 -5.83 8.74
CA ARG A 96 3.26 -6.28 9.59
C ARG A 96 1.92 -6.32 8.87
N GLY A 97 1.54 -5.24 8.18
CA GLY A 97 0.27 -5.18 7.45
C GLY A 97 0.19 -6.17 6.29
N PHE A 98 1.30 -6.33 5.54
CA PHE A 98 1.39 -7.31 4.46
C PHE A 98 1.24 -8.74 4.99
N THR A 99 1.92 -9.03 6.11
CA THR A 99 1.86 -10.35 6.76
C THR A 99 0.45 -10.69 7.19
N MET A 100 -0.31 -9.73 7.76
CA MET A 100 -1.70 -9.94 8.15
C MET A 100 -2.60 -10.24 6.95
N ILE A 101 -2.45 -9.52 5.84
CA ILE A 101 -3.21 -9.77 4.60
C ILE A 101 -2.93 -11.18 4.08
N MET A 102 -1.65 -11.57 4.03
CA MET A 102 -1.26 -12.91 3.59
C MET A 102 -1.76 -14.01 4.53
N GLN A 103 -1.77 -13.77 5.85
CA GLN A 103 -2.32 -14.71 6.84
C GLN A 103 -3.84 -14.85 6.73
N GLY A 104 -4.57 -13.74 6.55
CA GLY A 104 -6.01 -13.78 6.31
C GLY A 104 -6.33 -14.54 5.03
N ALA A 105 -5.59 -14.28 3.95
CA ALA A 105 -5.76 -14.99 2.69
C ALA A 105 -5.50 -16.50 2.84
N LYS A 106 -4.50 -16.92 3.63
CA LYS A 106 -4.20 -18.35 3.90
C LYS A 106 -5.39 -19.15 4.40
N GLY A 107 -6.31 -18.54 5.16
CA GLY A 107 -7.54 -19.22 5.61
C GLY A 107 -8.46 -19.67 4.47
N LYS A 108 -8.40 -19.02 3.30
CA LYS A 108 -9.14 -19.38 2.08
C LYS A 108 -8.29 -20.07 1.00
N ILE A 109 -6.98 -20.22 1.21
CA ILE A 109 -6.03 -20.79 0.22
C ILE A 109 -6.30 -22.27 -0.07
N LEU A 110 -7.05 -22.99 0.77
CA LEU A 110 -7.50 -24.35 0.45
C LEU A 110 -8.40 -24.41 -0.79
N PHE A 111 -9.05 -23.31 -1.18
CA PHE A 111 -9.93 -23.25 -2.37
C PHE A 111 -9.44 -22.26 -3.45
N PHE A 112 -8.69 -21.21 -3.10
CA PHE A 112 -8.18 -20.22 -4.06
C PHE A 112 -6.75 -19.75 -3.72
N PRO A 113 -5.70 -20.14 -4.47
CA PRO A 113 -4.35 -19.65 -4.21
C PRO A 113 -4.26 -18.15 -4.51
N VAL A 114 -3.43 -17.42 -3.75
CA VAL A 114 -3.01 -16.07 -4.15
C VAL A 114 -2.24 -16.22 -5.46
N PRO A 115 -2.76 -15.72 -6.60
CA PRO A 115 -2.21 -16.05 -7.92
C PRO A 115 -0.85 -15.40 -8.17
N GLY A 116 -0.49 -14.36 -7.43
CA GLY A 116 0.82 -13.74 -7.49
C GLY A 116 0.95 -12.53 -6.56
N VAL A 117 2.20 -12.20 -6.24
CA VAL A 117 2.57 -10.95 -5.56
C VAL A 117 3.46 -10.18 -6.54
N TYR A 118 2.99 -9.02 -7.00
CA TYR A 118 3.70 -8.19 -7.95
C TYR A 118 4.33 -6.99 -7.23
N ASN A 119 5.56 -6.67 -7.57
CA ASN A 119 6.24 -5.47 -7.15
C ASN A 119 6.10 -4.39 -8.23
N PHE A 120 5.59 -3.23 -7.85
CA PHE A 120 5.42 -2.08 -8.74
C PHE A 120 6.37 -0.95 -8.32
N MET A 121 7.19 -0.48 -9.25
CA MET A 121 8.03 0.70 -9.09
C MET A 121 7.58 1.79 -10.06
N LEU A 122 7.21 2.95 -9.52
CA LEU A 122 6.77 4.10 -10.30
C LEU A 122 7.81 5.22 -10.23
N GLY A 123 8.49 5.46 -11.34
CA GLY A 123 9.42 6.58 -11.52
C GLY A 123 8.73 7.76 -12.19
N PHE A 124 9.00 8.99 -11.74
CA PHE A 124 8.50 10.21 -12.38
C PHE A 124 9.67 10.98 -12.98
N SER A 125 9.53 11.43 -14.22
CA SER A 125 10.58 12.21 -14.87
C SER A 125 10.73 13.57 -14.20
N LYS A 126 11.98 13.99 -13.97
CA LYS A 126 12.32 15.32 -13.43
C LYS A 126 11.89 16.45 -14.36
N ASP A 127 11.77 16.18 -15.65
CA ASP A 127 11.41 17.16 -16.68
C ASP A 127 9.89 17.34 -16.83
N SER A 128 9.10 16.66 -15.98
CA SER A 128 7.65 16.72 -16.01
C SER A 128 7.07 17.27 -14.71
N ALA A 129 5.79 17.66 -14.74
CA ALA A 129 5.15 18.19 -13.55
C ALA A 129 5.12 17.15 -12.41
N LEU A 130 5.30 17.61 -11.17
CA LEU A 130 5.34 16.73 -10.01
C LEU A 130 3.99 16.01 -9.83
N PRO A 131 3.99 14.73 -9.43
CA PRO A 131 2.76 13.95 -9.21
C PRO A 131 2.10 14.32 -7.88
N THR A 132 1.47 15.49 -7.89
CA THR A 132 0.72 16.04 -6.76
C THR A 132 -0.74 16.20 -7.15
N PHE A 133 -1.63 16.16 -6.16
CA PHE A 133 -3.05 16.40 -6.39
C PHE A 133 -3.30 17.80 -6.99
N ARG A 134 -2.48 18.80 -6.63
CA ARG A 134 -2.55 20.15 -7.21
C ARG A 134 -2.21 20.15 -8.70
N THR A 135 -1.21 19.38 -9.12
CA THR A 135 -0.84 19.20 -10.54
C THR A 135 -1.98 18.57 -11.32
N LEU A 136 -2.59 17.53 -10.75
CA LEU A 136 -3.76 16.85 -11.33
C LEU A 136 -4.93 17.82 -11.53
N LEU A 137 -5.30 18.59 -10.48
CA LEU A 137 -6.40 19.56 -10.54
C LEU A 137 -6.15 20.69 -11.55
N LYS A 138 -4.88 21.06 -11.79
CA LYS A 138 -4.50 22.06 -12.78
C LYS A 138 -4.43 21.51 -14.21
N GLY A 139 -4.69 20.21 -14.42
CA GLY A 139 -4.60 19.59 -15.74
C GLY A 139 -3.18 19.51 -16.31
N HIS A 140 -2.15 19.61 -15.47
CA HIS A 140 -0.75 19.54 -15.92
C HIS A 140 -0.34 18.08 -16.17
N ALA A 141 0.28 17.82 -17.33
CA ALA A 141 0.75 16.49 -17.68
C ALA A 141 1.96 16.05 -16.84
N CYS A 142 1.93 14.80 -16.37
CA CYS A 142 3.02 14.14 -15.65
C CYS A 142 3.54 12.97 -16.50
N LYS A 143 4.86 12.79 -16.61
CA LYS A 143 5.46 11.62 -17.27
C LYS A 143 5.95 10.64 -16.21
N ALA A 144 5.41 9.43 -16.24
CA ALA A 144 5.77 8.37 -15.31
C ALA A 144 6.18 7.09 -16.06
N GLN A 145 7.13 6.35 -15.50
CA GLN A 145 7.57 5.04 -15.97
C GLN A 145 7.19 4.02 -14.90
N LEU A 146 6.46 2.99 -15.30
CA LEU A 146 6.06 1.88 -14.43
C LEU A 146 6.91 0.65 -14.74
N TYR A 147 7.57 0.12 -13.73
CA TYR A 147 8.26 -1.16 -13.78
C TYR A 147 7.52 -2.16 -12.89
N ILE A 148 7.29 -3.37 -13.41
CA ILE A 148 6.54 -4.44 -12.74
C ILE A 148 7.44 -5.69 -12.72
N LYS A 149 7.55 -6.33 -11.56
CA LYS A 149 8.27 -7.60 -11.37
C LYS A 149 7.44 -8.58 -10.54
#